data_AF-A0A846SWD6-F1
#
_entry.id   AF-A0A846SWD6-F1
#
_cell.length_a   1.000
_cell.length_b   1.000
_cell.length_c   1.000
_cell.angle_alpha   90.00
_cell.angle_beta   90.00
_cell.angle_gamma   90.00
#
_symmetry.space_group_name_H-M   'P 1'
#
loop_
_entity.id
_entity.type
_entity.pdbx_description
1 polymer ?
#
loop_
_entity_poly.entity_id
_entity_poly.type
_entity_poly.pdbx_seq_one_letter_code
_entity_poly.pdbx_strand_id
1 'polypeptide(L)'
;MTQDVVRVTDLALACEKGGIVALGGSVPKHHICNAFLFREGAEFAVYVTTAGEFEGSNAGASISEAQTWGKIRCDAQAVKVVGDASIIFPLIVGSGAFDEVRKNEGKK
;
A
#
# COMPACT_ATOMS: atom_id res chain seq x y z
N MET A 1 -4.38 -4.89 20.67
CA MET A 1 -5.23 -4.10 19.77
C MET A 1 -4.89 -2.62 19.83
N THR A 2 -5.28 -1.84 20.85
CA THR A 2 -4.98 -0.39 20.90
C THR A 2 -3.48 -0.09 20.79
N GLN A 3 -2.65 -0.87 21.50
CA GLN A 3 -1.20 -0.72 21.43
C GLN A 3 -0.61 -0.97 20.04
N ASP A 4 -1.20 -1.88 19.26
CA ASP A 4 -0.71 -2.23 17.93
C ASP A 4 -1.06 -1.14 16.90
N VAL A 5 -2.24 -0.54 17.04
CA VAL A 5 -2.64 0.62 16.24
C VAL A 5 -1.66 1.77 16.45
N VAL A 6 -1.29 2.05 17.71
CA VAL A 6 -0.31 3.08 18.06
C VAL A 6 1.04 2.75 17.44
N ARG A 7 1.56 1.53 17.63
CA ARG A 7 2.86 1.11 17.07
C ARG A 7 2.92 1.24 15.55
N VAL A 8 1.89 0.79 14.83
CA VAL A 8 1.86 0.89 13.36
C VAL A 8 1.80 2.35 12.90
N THR A 9 1.07 3.19 13.63
CA THR A 9 0.99 4.63 13.33
C THR A 9 2.31 5.32 13.61
N ASP A 10 2.98 5.00 14.72
CA ASP A 10 4.30 5.53 15.06
C ASP A 10 5.35 5.13 14.01
N LEU A 11 5.30 3.88 13.52
CA LEU A 11 6.16 3.41 12.43
C LEU A 11 5.92 4.20 11.14
N ALA A 12 4.65 4.48 10.80
CA ALA A 12 4.33 5.32 9.67
C ALA A 12 4.91 6.73 9.88
N LEU A 13 4.62 7.38 11.01
CA LEU A 13 5.09 8.73 11.33
C LEU A 13 6.62 8.87 11.30
N ALA A 14 7.36 7.84 11.72
CA ALA A 14 8.81 7.83 11.73
C ALA A 14 9.45 7.60 10.34
N CYS A 15 8.68 7.21 9.31
CA CYS A 15 9.19 7.09 7.94
C CYS A 15 9.63 8.45 7.40
N GLU A 16 10.81 8.52 6.77
CA GLU A 16 11.12 9.63 5.86
C GLU A 16 10.33 9.49 4.55
N LYS A 17 10.28 8.27 3.99
CA LYS A 17 9.48 7.91 2.82
C LYS A 17 8.73 6.61 3.09
N GLY A 18 7.47 6.54 2.68
CA GLY A 18 6.57 5.42 2.93
C GLY A 18 5.93 4.90 1.66
N GLY A 19 5.79 3.59 1.59
CA GLY A 19 5.12 2.89 0.51
C GLY A 19 4.11 1.89 1.02
N ILE A 20 3.00 1.74 0.31
CA ILE A 20 1.98 0.72 0.59
C ILE A 20 2.00 -0.31 -0.53
N VAL A 21 2.16 -1.58 -0.20
CA VAL A 21 1.87 -2.70 -1.11
C VAL A 21 0.73 -3.50 -0.50
N ALA A 22 -0.48 -3.35 -1.06
CA ALA A 22 -1.67 -4.03 -0.58
C ALA A 22 -2.08 -5.13 -1.55
N LEU A 23 -2.04 -6.38 -1.06
CA LEU A 23 -2.53 -7.55 -1.77
C LEU A 23 -3.92 -7.88 -1.22
N GLY A 24 -4.95 -7.74 -2.06
CA GLY A 24 -6.34 -7.73 -1.67
C GLY A 24 -6.83 -6.37 -1.16
N GLY A 25 -7.88 -6.38 -0.34
CA GLY A 25 -8.54 -5.18 0.16
C GLY A 25 -9.01 -5.30 1.61
N SER A 26 -10.09 -4.60 1.95
CA SER A 26 -10.74 -4.66 3.27
C SER A 26 -9.85 -4.12 4.41
N VAL A 27 -9.91 -4.75 5.59
CA VAL A 27 -9.25 -4.34 6.85
C VAL A 27 -7.75 -4.10 6.72
N PRO A 28 -6.92 -5.00 6.15
CA PRO A 28 -5.47 -4.77 6.09
C PRO A 28 -5.12 -3.54 5.25
N LYS A 29 -5.80 -3.34 4.11
CA LYS A 29 -5.64 -2.14 3.28
C LYS A 29 -6.07 -0.88 4.04
N HIS A 30 -7.23 -0.92 4.70
CA HIS A 30 -7.72 0.24 5.43
C HIS A 30 -6.81 0.62 6.60
N HIS A 31 -6.30 -0.38 7.33
CA HIS A 31 -5.50 -0.16 8.52
C HIS A 31 -4.17 0.53 8.18
N ILE A 32 -3.46 0.07 7.14
CA ILE A 32 -2.21 0.71 6.72
C ILE A 32 -2.45 2.11 6.14
N CYS A 33 -3.52 2.29 5.34
CA CYS A 33 -3.91 3.61 4.83
C CYS A 33 -4.20 4.59 5.97
N ASN A 34 -4.85 4.13 7.04
CA ASN A 34 -5.18 4.96 8.19
C ASN A 34 -3.93 5.31 9.02
N ALA A 35 -2.90 4.47 9.03
CA ALA A 35 -1.62 4.81 9.65
C ALA A 35 -0.91 5.93 8.86
N PHE A 36 -0.90 5.84 7.52
CA PHE A 36 -0.33 6.87 6.66
C PHE A 36 -1.11 8.19 6.64
N LEU A 37 -2.40 8.16 6.97
CA LEU A 37 -3.22 9.37 7.12
C LEU A 37 -2.61 10.38 8.09
N PHE A 38 -1.98 9.91 9.17
CA PHE A 38 -1.36 10.77 10.18
C PHE A 38 -0.06 11.45 9.72
N ARG A 39 0.49 11.08 8.56
CA ARG A 39 1.68 11.70 7.95
C ARG A 39 1.42 12.32 6.57
N GLU A 40 0.20 12.80 6.35
CA GLU A 40 -0.24 13.40 5.08
C GLU A 40 -0.26 12.42 3.89
N GLY A 41 -0.27 11.12 4.17
CA GLY A 41 -0.40 10.07 3.17
C GLY A 41 0.92 9.41 2.77
N ALA A 42 0.81 8.26 2.08
CA ALA A 42 1.95 7.56 1.51
C ALA A 42 2.42 8.19 0.18
N GLU A 43 3.73 8.20 -0.04
CA GLU A 43 4.37 8.66 -1.27
C GLU A 43 4.27 7.63 -2.42
N PHE A 44 4.14 6.35 -2.08
CA PHE A 44 4.03 5.25 -3.04
C PHE A 44 2.89 4.29 -2.66
N ALA A 45 2.14 3.80 -3.65
CA ALA A 45 1.13 2.78 -3.40
C ALA A 45 0.95 1.80 -4.57
N VAL A 46 0.90 0.51 -4.27
CA VAL A 46 0.55 -0.56 -5.22
C VAL A 46 -0.58 -1.36 -4.62
N TYR A 47 -1.75 -1.31 -5.24
CA TYR A 47 -2.91 -2.11 -4.87
C TYR A 47 -3.12 -3.22 -5.88
N VAL A 48 -3.19 -4.46 -5.43
CA VAL A 48 -3.57 -5.62 -6.25
C VAL A 48 -4.86 -6.17 -5.66
N THR A 49 -5.99 -6.03 -6.35
CA THR A 49 -7.29 -6.43 -5.80
C THR A 49 -8.19 -6.97 -6.89
N THR A 50 -9.08 -7.90 -6.54
CA THR A 50 -10.13 -8.37 -7.45
C THR A 50 -11.35 -7.45 -7.46
N ALA A 51 -11.47 -6.55 -6.48
CA ALA A 51 -12.64 -5.68 -6.31
C ALA A 51 -12.62 -4.49 -7.28
N GLY A 52 -13.74 -4.30 -7.99
CA GLY A 52 -13.96 -3.17 -8.90
C GLY A 52 -14.41 -1.90 -8.19
N GLU A 53 -14.23 -0.75 -8.84
CA GLU A 53 -14.67 0.55 -8.28
C GLU A 53 -16.19 0.70 -8.23
N PHE A 54 -16.90 0.00 -9.12
CA PHE A 54 -18.37 0.02 -9.19
C PHE A 54 -19.06 -0.55 -7.94
N GLU A 55 -18.35 -1.31 -7.11
CA GLU A 55 -18.90 -1.92 -5.90
C GLU A 55 -19.06 -0.93 -4.74
N GLY A 56 -18.43 0.26 -4.82
CA GLY A 56 -18.47 1.27 -3.75
C GLY A 56 -17.86 0.79 -2.42
N SER A 57 -17.11 -0.32 -2.45
CA SER A 57 -16.52 -0.92 -1.25
C SER A 57 -15.14 -0.34 -0.99
N ASN A 58 -14.70 -0.29 0.29
CA ASN A 58 -13.32 0.08 0.59
C ASN A 58 -12.33 -0.89 -0.07
N ALA A 59 -12.67 -2.15 -0.36
CA ALA A 59 -11.78 -3.05 -1.10
C ALA A 59 -11.60 -2.62 -2.57
N GLY A 60 -12.67 -2.09 -3.17
CA GLY A 60 -12.72 -1.61 -4.56
C GLY A 60 -12.37 -0.13 -4.74
N ALA A 61 -12.23 0.65 -3.66
CA ALA A 61 -11.95 2.09 -3.73
C ALA A 61 -10.78 2.44 -4.67
N SER A 62 -10.95 3.52 -5.43
CA SER A 62 -9.97 4.01 -6.39
C SER A 62 -8.77 4.66 -5.67
N ILE A 63 -7.67 4.85 -6.40
CA ILE A 63 -6.52 5.62 -5.89
C ILE A 63 -6.92 7.08 -5.64
N SER A 64 -7.72 7.67 -6.54
CA SER A 64 -8.20 9.04 -6.40
C SER A 64 -9.03 9.22 -5.13
N GLU A 65 -9.88 8.25 -4.79
CA GLU A 65 -10.62 8.26 -3.53
C GLU A 65 -9.66 8.27 -2.33
N ALA A 66 -8.65 7.39 -2.31
CA ALA A 66 -7.66 7.38 -1.24
C ALA A 66 -6.88 8.70 -1.12
N GLN A 67 -6.63 9.40 -2.23
CA GLN A 67 -6.02 10.73 -2.24
C GLN A 67 -6.92 11.81 -1.64
N THR A 68 -8.23 11.79 -1.92
CA THR A 68 -9.17 12.77 -1.33
C THR A 68 -9.22 12.70 0.20
N TRP A 69 -9.00 11.52 0.77
CA TRP A 69 -8.91 11.33 2.21
C TRP A 69 -7.55 11.68 2.80
N GLY A 70 -6.51 11.93 1.99
CA GLY A 70 -5.14 12.10 2.48
C GLY A 70 -4.47 10.78 2.94
N LYS A 71 -5.02 9.62 2.56
CA LYS A 71 -4.40 8.30 2.84
C LYS A 71 -3.19 8.04 1.94
N ILE A 72 -3.24 8.58 0.72
CA ILE A 72 -2.16 8.62 -0.25
C ILE A 72 -1.95 10.09 -0.61
N ARG A 73 -0.72 10.52 -0.83
CA ARG A 73 -0.46 11.91 -1.25
C ARG A 73 -1.01 12.18 -2.65
N CYS A 74 -1.37 13.42 -2.93
CA CYS A 74 -1.82 13.84 -4.26
C CYS A 74 -0.73 13.71 -5.33
N ASP A 75 0.54 13.90 -4.94
CA ASP A 75 1.73 13.77 -5.79
C ASP A 75 2.36 12.36 -5.76
N ALA A 76 1.68 11.40 -5.12
CA ALA A 76 2.20 10.04 -4.96
C ALA A 76 2.27 9.27 -6.29
N GLN A 77 3.25 8.38 -6.38
CA GLN A 77 3.29 7.36 -7.43
C GLN A 77 2.48 6.14 -6.98
N ALA A 78 1.22 6.09 -7.43
CA ALA A 78 0.27 5.09 -7.00
C ALA A 78 -0.40 4.36 -8.19
N VAL A 79 -0.56 3.05 -8.06
CA VAL A 79 -1.20 2.20 -9.08
C VAL A 79 -2.14 1.18 -8.42
N LYS A 80 -3.27 0.93 -9.08
CA LYS A 80 -4.20 -0.14 -8.74
C LYS A 80 -4.27 -1.11 -9.93
N VAL A 81 -4.03 -2.39 -9.66
CA VAL A 81 -4.14 -3.49 -10.61
C VAL A 81 -5.34 -4.33 -10.21
N VAL A 82 -6.31 -4.44 -11.12
CA VAL A 82 -7.49 -5.28 -10.92
C VAL A 82 -7.18 -6.69 -11.39
N GLY A 83 -7.10 -7.65 -10.47
CA GLY A 83 -6.81 -9.04 -10.75
C GLY A 83 -6.36 -9.83 -9.51
N ASP A 84 -6.10 -11.12 -9.71
CA ASP A 84 -5.75 -12.03 -8.63
C ASP A 84 -4.29 -11.85 -8.18
N ALA A 85 -4.10 -11.70 -6.87
CA ALA A 85 -2.78 -11.51 -6.27
C ALA A 85 -1.84 -12.71 -6.48
N SER A 86 -2.36 -13.93 -6.57
CA SER A 86 -1.55 -15.14 -6.81
C SER A 86 -0.91 -15.17 -8.19
N ILE A 87 -1.45 -14.42 -9.16
CA ILE A 87 -0.88 -14.29 -10.51
C ILE A 87 0.01 -13.06 -10.57
N ILE A 88 -0.50 -11.91 -10.12
CA ILE A 88 0.17 -10.62 -10.31
C ILE A 88 1.38 -10.47 -9.40
N PHE A 89 1.29 -10.88 -8.13
CA PHE A 89 2.37 -10.63 -7.17
C PHE A 89 3.66 -11.38 -7.52
N PRO A 90 3.64 -12.68 -7.91
CA PRO A 90 4.85 -13.35 -8.39
C PRO A 90 5.47 -12.69 -9.62
N LEU A 91 4.67 -12.13 -10.54
CA LEU A 91 5.19 -11.41 -11.70
C LEU A 91 5.89 -10.10 -11.31
N ILE A 92 5.32 -9.35 -10.35
CA ILE A 92 5.97 -8.16 -9.80
C ILE A 92 7.33 -8.54 -9.20
N VAL A 93 7.38 -9.59 -8.38
CA VAL A 93 8.63 -10.07 -7.78
C VAL A 93 9.62 -10.55 -8.85
N GLY A 94 9.16 -11.34 -9.82
CA GLY A 94 9.98 -11.90 -10.90
C GLY A 94 10.49 -10.87 -11.90
N SER A 95 9.85 -9.71 -12.01
CA SER A 95 10.32 -8.59 -12.86
C SER A 95 11.60 -7.91 -12.34
N GLY A 96 12.05 -8.26 -11.14
CA GLY A 96 13.22 -7.66 -10.50
C GLY A 96 12.90 -6.43 -9.65
N ALA A 97 11.61 -6.15 -9.37
CA ALA A 97 11.19 -5.03 -8.53
C ALA A 97 11.85 -5.03 -7.14
N PHE A 98 12.28 -6.19 -6.64
CA PHE A 98 12.97 -6.35 -5.35
C PHE A 98 14.44 -6.82 -5.50
N ASP A 99 15.02 -6.77 -6.71
CA ASP A 99 16.38 -7.30 -6.93
C ASP A 99 17.47 -6.52 -6.20
N GLU A 100 17.27 -5.22 -5.97
CA GLU A 100 18.21 -4.42 -5.17
C GLU A 100 18.28 -4.88 -3.71
N VAL A 101 17.16 -5.35 -3.15
CA VAL A 101 17.11 -5.93 -1.80
C VAL A 101 18.00 -7.17 -1.76
N ARG A 102 17.88 -8.05 -2.76
CA ARG A 102 18.67 -9.28 -2.86
C ARG A 102 20.17 -9.02 -3.00
N LYS A 103 20.57 -7.96 -3.72
CA LYS A 103 21.98 -7.55 -3.85
C LYS A 103 22.58 -7.03 -2.54
N ASN A 104 21.76 -6.42 -1.67
CA ASN A 104 22.21 -5.88 -0.39
C ASN A 104 22.26 -6.94 0.72
N GLU A 105 21.43 -7.98 0.67
CA GLU A 105 21.49 -9.09 1.63
C GLU A 105 22.75 -9.95 1.49
N GLY A 106 23.32 -10.05 0.29
CA GLY A 106 24.59 -10.76 0.03
C GLY A 106 25.87 -10.00 0.42
N LYS A 107 25.76 -8.79 0.99
CA LYS A 107 26.90 -7.95 1.43
C LYS A 107 27.09 -7.90 2.95
N LYS A 108 26.42 -8.76 3.70
CA LYS A 108 26.69 -8.97 5.13
C LYS A 108 27.73 -10.05 5.38
#